data_AF-A0A924LFH0-F1
#
_entry.id   AF-A0A924LFH0-F1
#
_cell.length_a   1.000
_cell.length_b   1.000
_cell.length_c   1.000
_cell.angle_alpha   90.00
_cell.angle_beta   90.00
_cell.angle_gamma   90.00
#
_symmetry.space_group_name_H-M   'P 1'
#
loop_
_entity.id
_entity.type
_entity.pdbx_description
1 polymer ?
#
loop_
_entity_poly.entity_id
_entity_poly.type
_entity_poly.pdbx_seq_one_letter_code
_entity_poly.pdbx_strand_id
1 'polypeptide(L)'
;MITLFGIIAPVFALIGLGAAAMRLKLLELPAIKGMNDFVFYLAMPCLLFRSVADAPPLRLVDVAGSFIVGAVLLFALAVVIARKFLGARLAAASVFGLNCVFGNTVMLGIPIIDAAYGPAGVANLLAIVAFHSGLLLPLATVLIEADAADGRGPWQVIRATLPGLLRNPVVMTILLAFAWRATGLGFVAPVARFLTLLGAAGPPLALFCLGATLPRLNSWADMKDVA
;
A
#
# COMPACT_ATOMS: atom_id res chain seq x y z
N MET A 1 -18.03 19.19 11.92
CA MET A 1 -18.10 19.22 10.44
C MET A 1 -17.02 20.09 9.82
N ILE A 2 -16.69 21.27 10.36
CA ILE A 2 -15.58 22.14 9.87
C ILE A 2 -14.22 21.41 9.89
N THR A 3 -13.95 20.60 10.92
CA THR A 3 -12.71 19.82 11.05
C THR A 3 -12.52 18.78 9.94
N LEU A 4 -13.60 18.09 9.55
CA LEU A 4 -13.60 17.12 8.45
C LEU A 4 -13.31 17.80 7.12
N PHE A 5 -13.92 18.97 6.88
CA PHE A 5 -13.64 19.76 5.68
C PHE A 5 -12.18 20.22 5.62
N GLY A 6 -11.62 20.69 6.75
CA GLY A 6 -10.21 21.10 6.82
C GLY A 6 -9.20 19.97 6.58
N ILE A 7 -9.54 18.73 6.93
CA ILE A 7 -8.71 17.54 6.69
C ILE A 7 -8.83 17.06 5.23
N ILE A 8 -10.05 17.06 4.70
CA ILE A 8 -10.35 16.45 3.40
C ILE A 8 -10.05 17.41 2.25
N ALA A 9 -10.30 18.71 2.41
CA ALA A 9 -10.12 19.70 1.34
C ALA A 9 -8.69 19.72 0.77
N PRO A 10 -7.60 19.68 1.56
CA PRO A 10 -6.24 19.62 1.03
C PRO A 10 -5.97 18.37 0.19
N VAL A 11 -6.51 17.22 0.60
CA VAL A 11 -6.37 15.95 -0.13
C VAL A 11 -6.99 16.06 -1.52
N PHE A 12 -8.25 16.51 -1.59
CA PHE A 12 -8.94 16.70 -2.87
C PHE A 12 -8.38 17.86 -3.69
N ALA A 13 -7.84 18.89 -3.05
CA ALA A 13 -7.14 19.97 -3.75
C ALA A 13 -5.88 19.45 -4.46
N LEU A 14 -5.08 18.59 -3.82
CA LEU A 14 -3.91 17.97 -4.45
C LEU A 14 -4.29 17.05 -5.62
N ILE A 15 -5.34 16.23 -5.45
CA ILE A 15 -5.87 15.39 -6.53
C ILE A 15 -6.38 16.27 -7.69
N GLY A 16 -7.16 17.30 -7.38
CA GLY A 16 -7.69 18.25 -8.36
C GLY A 16 -6.57 18.99 -9.10
N LEU A 17 -5.50 19.36 -8.40
CA LEU A 17 -4.32 20.00 -8.98
C LEU A 17 -3.60 19.07 -9.95
N GLY A 18 -3.43 17.79 -9.62
CA GLY A 18 -2.89 16.78 -10.52
C GLY A 18 -3.72 16.61 -11.79
N ALA A 19 -5.04 16.52 -11.64
CA ALA A 19 -5.97 16.42 -12.76
C ALA A 19 -5.93 17.68 -13.65
N ALA A 20 -5.88 18.87 -13.04
CA ALA A 20 -5.77 20.14 -13.74
C ALA A 20 -4.44 20.25 -14.49
N ALA A 21 -3.32 19.87 -13.88
CA ALA A 21 -2.00 19.90 -14.52
C ALA A 21 -1.96 19.09 -15.82
N MET A 22 -2.61 17.92 -15.84
CA MET A 22 -2.72 17.10 -17.05
C MET A 22 -3.71 17.68 -18.07
N ARG A 23 -4.86 18.20 -17.64
CA ARG A 23 -5.86 18.83 -18.53
C ARG A 23 -5.32 20.09 -19.20
N LEU A 24 -4.54 20.87 -18.46
CA LEU A 24 -3.87 22.09 -18.95
C LEU A 24 -2.58 21.79 -19.71
N LYS A 25 -2.21 20.51 -19.90
CA LYS A 25 -0.97 20.06 -20.58
C LYS A 25 0.30 20.67 -19.98
N LEU A 26 0.31 20.95 -18.67
CA LEU A 26 1.49 21.41 -17.96
C LEU A 26 2.50 20.29 -17.73
N LEU A 27 2.02 19.05 -17.69
CA LEU A 27 2.82 17.84 -17.50
C LEU A 27 2.42 16.78 -18.53
N GLU A 28 3.39 15.91 -18.83
CA GLU A 28 3.20 14.77 -19.69
C GLU A 28 3.19 13.45 -18.90
N LEU A 29 2.65 12.40 -19.50
CA LEU A 29 2.53 11.09 -18.88
C LEU A 29 3.87 10.48 -18.43
N PRO A 30 4.98 10.61 -19.17
CA PRO A 30 6.28 10.15 -18.68
C PRO A 30 6.72 10.86 -17.39
N ALA A 31 6.37 12.14 -17.21
CA ALA A 31 6.68 12.88 -15.99
C ALA A 31 5.86 12.35 -14.79
N ILE A 32 4.57 12.07 -14.99
CA ILE A 32 3.72 11.44 -13.95
C ILE A 32 4.25 10.06 -13.56
N LYS A 33 4.66 9.25 -14.54
CA LYS A 33 5.28 7.95 -14.27
C LYS A 33 6.56 8.11 -13.44
N GLY A 34 7.45 9.02 -13.83
CA GLY A 34 8.69 9.29 -13.09
C GLY A 34 8.44 9.75 -11.66
N MET A 35 7.42 10.58 -11.42
CA MET A 35 7.03 11.00 -10.07
C MET A 35 6.45 9.85 -9.25
N ASN A 36 5.61 9.00 -9.85
CA ASN A 36 5.14 7.78 -9.18
C ASN A 36 6.31 6.85 -8.82
N ASP A 37 7.24 6.63 -9.74
CA ASP A 37 8.43 5.81 -9.49
C ASP A 37 9.26 6.41 -8.34
N PHE A 38 9.47 7.73 -8.30
CA PHE A 38 10.11 8.42 -7.18
C PHE A 38 9.38 8.18 -5.85
N VAL A 39 8.04 8.31 -5.85
CA VAL A 39 7.22 8.07 -4.66
C VAL A 39 7.39 6.63 -4.17
N PHE A 40 7.28 5.64 -5.07
CA PHE A 40 7.31 4.22 -4.71
C PHE A 40 8.70 3.70 -4.34
N TYR A 41 9.76 4.16 -5.01
CA TYR A 41 11.11 3.62 -4.81
C TYR A 41 11.97 4.44 -3.84
N LEU A 42 11.61 5.68 -3.53
CA LEU A 42 12.43 6.56 -2.68
C LEU A 42 11.64 7.15 -1.51
N ALA A 43 10.58 7.91 -1.78
CA ALA A 43 9.88 8.66 -0.74
C ALA A 43 9.13 7.74 0.24
N MET A 44 8.31 6.82 -0.28
CA MET A 44 7.57 5.86 0.53
C MET A 44 8.50 4.94 1.33
N PRO A 45 9.57 4.37 0.75
CA PRO A 45 10.56 3.64 1.53
C PRO A 45 11.13 4.45 2.70
N CYS A 46 11.50 5.71 2.51
CA CYS A 46 12.03 6.53 3.61
C CYS A 46 10.98 6.79 4.70
N LEU A 47 9.74 7.09 4.29
CA LEU A 47 8.62 7.29 5.21
C LEU A 47 8.33 6.01 6.02
N LEU A 48 8.26 4.87 5.33
CA LEU A 48 8.02 3.54 5.90
C LEU A 48 9.12 3.16 6.88
N PHE A 49 10.37 3.25 6.45
CA PHE A 49 11.52 2.83 7.22
C PHE A 49 11.60 3.58 8.54
N ARG A 50 11.54 4.92 8.47
CA ARG A 50 11.57 5.77 9.66
C ARG A 50 10.39 5.49 10.57
N SER A 51 9.17 5.41 10.03
CA SER A 51 7.97 5.24 10.84
C SER A 51 7.98 3.92 11.61
N VAL A 52 8.47 2.83 11.01
CA VAL A 52 8.59 1.54 11.69
C VAL A 52 9.73 1.54 12.71
N ALA A 53 10.87 2.15 12.37
CA ALA A 53 12.04 2.20 13.24
C ALA A 53 11.85 3.10 14.47
N ASP A 54 11.17 4.24 14.32
CA ASP A 54 10.88 5.20 15.41
C ASP A 54 9.58 4.86 16.16
N ALA A 55 8.79 3.88 15.69
CA ALA A 55 7.52 3.56 16.33
C ALA A 55 7.71 3.12 17.79
N PRO A 56 6.82 3.56 18.72
CA PRO A 56 6.79 3.01 20.06
C PRO A 56 6.59 1.48 20.02
N PRO A 57 6.95 0.74 21.09
CA PRO A 57 6.72 -0.70 21.20
C PRO A 57 5.32 -1.03 20.72
N LEU A 58 5.21 -1.89 19.71
CA LEU A 58 3.93 -2.18 19.08
C LEU A 58 2.98 -2.72 20.16
N ARG A 59 1.97 -1.92 20.54
CA ARG A 59 0.74 -2.45 21.13
C ARG A 59 -0.07 -3.08 19.99
N LEU A 60 0.52 -4.11 19.40
CA LEU A 60 0.04 -4.78 18.18
C LEU A 60 -1.37 -5.35 18.38
N VAL A 61 -1.75 -5.56 19.63
CA VAL A 61 -2.92 -6.31 20.05
C VAL A 61 -4.22 -5.51 19.95
N ASP A 62 -4.20 -4.17 19.95
CA ASP A 62 -5.44 -3.38 20.08
C ASP A 62 -6.03 -2.93 18.70
N VAL A 63 -5.23 -2.25 17.87
CA VAL A 63 -5.71 -1.68 16.58
C VAL A 63 -5.26 -2.50 15.37
N ALA A 64 -4.01 -2.98 15.36
CA ALA A 64 -3.52 -3.80 14.25
C ALA A 64 -4.19 -5.19 14.24
N GLY A 65 -4.41 -5.80 15.41
CA GLY A 65 -5.13 -7.07 15.54
C GLY A 65 -6.56 -7.02 14.98
N SER A 66 -7.34 -6.01 15.36
CA SER A 66 -8.72 -5.85 14.89
C SER A 66 -8.80 -5.61 13.37
N PHE A 67 -7.88 -4.79 12.82
CA PHE A 67 -7.79 -4.60 11.38
C PHE A 67 -7.39 -5.88 10.64
N ILE A 68 -6.37 -6.60 11.13
CA ILE A 68 -5.88 -7.84 10.48
C ILE A 68 -6.97 -8.90 10.48
N VAL A 69 -7.68 -9.08 11.60
CA VAL A 69 -8.82 -10.00 11.68
C VAL A 69 -9.88 -9.61 10.66
N GLY A 70 -10.25 -8.34 10.58
CA GLY A 70 -11.20 -7.84 9.57
C GLY A 70 -10.73 -8.11 8.14
N ALA A 71 -9.45 -7.84 7.84
CA ALA A 71 -8.85 -8.05 6.53
C ALA A 71 -8.81 -9.53 6.14
N VAL A 72 -8.45 -10.42 7.05
CA VAL A 72 -8.44 -11.88 6.83
C VAL A 72 -9.87 -12.41 6.63
N LEU A 73 -10.83 -11.95 7.43
CA LEU A 73 -12.23 -12.34 7.27
C LEU A 73 -12.81 -11.87 5.94
N LEU A 74 -12.51 -10.62 5.54
CA LEU A 74 -12.94 -10.07 4.25
C LEU A 74 -12.30 -10.83 3.09
N PHE A 75 -11.00 -11.15 3.18
CA PHE A 75 -10.30 -11.96 2.19
C PHE A 75 -10.96 -13.33 2.04
N ALA A 76 -11.16 -14.03 3.16
CA ALA A 76 -11.78 -15.36 3.16
C ALA A 76 -13.21 -15.33 2.60
N LEU A 77 -14.00 -14.32 2.98
CA LEU A 77 -15.36 -14.13 2.47
C LEU A 77 -15.35 -13.88 0.96
N ALA A 78 -14.48 -13.01 0.46
CA ALA A 78 -14.34 -12.73 -0.96
C ALA A 78 -13.93 -13.97 -1.77
N VAL A 79 -12.99 -14.77 -1.25
CA VAL A 79 -12.60 -16.05 -1.85
C VAL A 79 -13.78 -17.02 -1.89
N VAL A 80 -14.53 -17.18 -0.79
CA VAL A 80 -15.70 -18.05 -0.74
C VAL A 80 -16.78 -17.59 -1.72
N ILE A 81 -17.02 -16.28 -1.81
CA ILE A 81 -17.99 -15.70 -2.74
C ILE A 81 -17.59 -16.01 -4.18
N ALA A 82 -16.33 -15.73 -4.54
CA ALA A 82 -15.82 -16.00 -5.87
C ALA A 82 -15.86 -17.50 -6.23
N ARG A 83 -15.54 -18.38 -5.28
CA ARG A 83 -15.62 -19.84 -5.47
C ARG A 83 -17.05 -20.34 -5.65
N LYS A 84 -17.96 -19.96 -4.76
CA LYS A 84 -19.30 -20.57 -4.67
C LYS A 84 -20.33 -19.90 -5.58
N PHE A 85 -20.25 -18.59 -5.76
CA PHE A 85 -21.26 -17.83 -6.49
C PHE A 85 -20.79 -17.35 -7.87
N LEU A 86 -19.48 -17.19 -8.08
CA LEU A 86 -18.93 -16.80 -9.38
C LEU A 86 -18.29 -17.96 -10.16
N GLY A 87 -18.26 -19.17 -9.58
CA GLY A 87 -17.68 -20.35 -10.21
C GLY A 87 -16.16 -20.26 -10.48
N ALA A 88 -15.46 -19.36 -9.80
CA ALA A 88 -14.04 -19.13 -10.02
C ALA A 88 -13.18 -20.30 -9.52
N ARG A 89 -12.08 -20.57 -10.22
CA ARG A 89 -11.00 -21.43 -9.72
C ARG A 89 -10.34 -20.82 -8.48
N LEU A 90 -9.67 -21.62 -7.66
CA LEU A 90 -9.10 -21.12 -6.39
C LEU A 90 -8.03 -20.05 -6.62
N ALA A 91 -7.27 -20.13 -7.71
CA ALA A 91 -6.35 -19.06 -8.09
C ALA A 91 -7.07 -17.74 -8.39
N ALA A 92 -8.07 -17.77 -9.29
CA ALA A 92 -8.85 -16.58 -9.63
C ALA A 92 -9.60 -15.99 -8.41
N ALA A 93 -10.16 -16.85 -7.56
CA ALA A 93 -10.83 -16.43 -6.33
C ALA A 93 -9.87 -15.78 -5.33
N SER A 94 -8.63 -16.26 -5.24
CA SER A 94 -7.60 -15.71 -4.35
C SER A 94 -7.09 -14.35 -4.83
N VAL A 95 -6.93 -14.18 -6.14
CA VAL A 95 -6.65 -12.86 -6.75
C VAL A 95 -7.80 -11.90 -6.52
N PHE A 96 -9.05 -12.36 -6.67
CA PHE A 96 -10.24 -11.56 -6.37
C PHE A 96 -10.27 -11.12 -4.90
N GLY A 97 -10.04 -12.04 -3.96
CA GLY A 97 -9.96 -11.71 -2.54
C GLY A 97 -8.83 -10.74 -2.22
N LEU A 98 -7.68 -10.84 -2.90
CA LEU A 98 -6.59 -9.91 -2.77
C LEU A 98 -7.03 -8.50 -3.20
N ASN A 99 -7.71 -8.37 -4.33
CA ASN A 99 -8.24 -7.08 -4.81
C ASN A 99 -9.28 -6.46 -3.86
N CYS A 100 -10.08 -7.28 -3.18
CA CYS A 100 -11.04 -6.77 -2.19
C CYS A 100 -10.38 -6.19 -0.93
N VAL A 101 -9.14 -6.59 -0.64
CA VAL A 101 -8.48 -6.31 0.65
C VAL A 101 -7.25 -5.41 0.49
N PHE A 102 -6.54 -5.49 -0.64
CA PHE A 102 -5.49 -4.56 -1.05
C PHE A 102 -6.10 -3.38 -1.81
N GLY A 103 -6.62 -2.42 -1.05
CA GLY A 103 -7.00 -1.12 -1.57
C GLY A 103 -5.78 -0.24 -1.88
N ASN A 104 -6.05 1.01 -2.27
CA ASN A 104 -5.04 2.05 -2.48
C ASN A 104 -4.53 2.62 -1.12
N THR A 105 -4.22 1.74 -0.16
CA THR A 105 -3.91 2.09 1.23
C THR A 105 -2.58 2.85 1.35
N VAL A 106 -1.64 2.59 0.45
CA VAL A 106 -0.34 3.27 0.42
C VAL A 106 -0.44 4.62 -0.28
N MET A 107 -0.96 4.65 -1.51
CA MET A 107 -0.98 5.88 -2.32
C MET A 107 -2.05 6.88 -1.86
N LEU A 108 -3.22 6.43 -1.41
CA LEU A 108 -4.33 7.29 -0.96
C LEU A 108 -4.53 7.22 0.56
N GLY A 109 -4.36 6.04 1.18
CA GLY A 109 -4.55 5.88 2.62
C GLY A 109 -3.52 6.63 3.46
N ILE A 110 -2.22 6.58 3.11
CA ILE A 110 -1.16 7.30 3.85
C ILE A 110 -1.42 8.81 3.88
N PRO A 111 -1.65 9.50 2.74
CA PRO A 111 -1.94 10.93 2.78
C PRO A 111 -3.18 11.31 3.59
N ILE A 112 -4.26 10.50 3.53
CA ILE A 112 -5.48 10.78 4.30
C ILE A 112 -5.22 10.62 5.80
N ILE A 113 -4.52 9.56 6.20
CA ILE A 113 -4.18 9.33 7.60
C ILE A 113 -3.20 10.38 8.11
N ASP A 114 -2.23 10.81 7.30
CA ASP A 114 -1.33 11.90 7.65
C ASP A 114 -2.09 13.21 7.85
N ALA A 115 -2.99 13.56 6.93
CA ALA A 115 -3.82 14.75 7.03
C ALA A 115 -4.77 14.72 8.25
N ALA A 116 -5.31 13.55 8.60
CA ALA A 116 -6.30 13.40 9.67
C ALA A 116 -5.70 13.21 11.07
N TYR A 117 -4.60 12.47 11.17
CA TYR A 117 -4.05 11.95 12.42
C TYR A 117 -2.55 12.24 12.58
N GLY A 118 -1.91 12.87 11.58
CA GLY A 118 -0.50 13.23 11.59
C GLY A 118 0.45 12.02 11.62
N PRO A 119 1.73 12.26 11.95
CA PRO A 119 2.77 11.24 11.90
C PRO A 119 2.50 10.01 12.77
N ALA A 120 1.81 10.17 13.91
CA ALA A 120 1.46 9.07 14.80
C ALA A 120 0.41 8.14 14.16
N GLY A 121 -0.57 8.70 13.45
CA GLY A 121 -1.53 7.91 12.67
C GLY A 121 -0.87 7.19 11.52
N VAL A 122 0.05 7.86 10.82
CA VAL A 122 0.84 7.25 9.74
C VAL A 122 1.64 6.07 10.27
N ALA A 123 2.34 6.21 11.40
CA ALA A 123 3.07 5.09 12.00
C ALA A 123 2.18 3.86 12.27
N ASN A 124 0.96 4.07 12.78
CA ASN A 124 -0.01 2.99 13.00
C ASN A 124 -0.51 2.37 11.67
N LEU A 125 -0.85 3.18 10.67
CA LEU A 125 -1.24 2.70 9.35
C LEU A 125 -0.11 1.89 8.72
N LEU A 126 1.13 2.33 8.86
CA LEU A 126 2.28 1.65 8.25
C LEU A 126 2.59 0.31 8.92
N ALA A 127 2.41 0.22 10.23
CA ALA A 127 2.40 -1.08 10.92
C ALA A 127 1.29 -1.99 10.37
N ILE A 128 0.07 -1.46 10.22
CA ILE A 128 -1.04 -2.21 9.62
C ILE A 128 -0.68 -2.70 8.21
N VAL A 129 -0.21 -1.82 7.32
CA VAL A 129 0.18 -2.15 5.94
C VAL A 129 1.29 -3.20 5.92
N ALA A 130 2.25 -3.12 6.84
CA ALA A 130 3.33 -4.08 6.98
C ALA A 130 2.81 -5.49 7.30
N PHE A 131 2.00 -5.62 8.36
CA PHE A 131 1.44 -6.90 8.75
C PHE A 131 0.43 -7.43 7.73
N HIS A 132 -0.42 -6.56 7.20
CA HIS A 132 -1.38 -6.88 6.15
C HIS A 132 -0.69 -7.43 4.89
N SER A 133 0.34 -6.74 4.40
CA SER A 133 1.10 -7.15 3.22
C SER A 133 1.90 -8.43 3.47
N GLY A 134 2.56 -8.51 4.63
CA GLY A 134 3.35 -9.67 5.02
C GLY A 134 2.52 -10.93 5.27
N LEU A 135 1.24 -10.81 5.61
CA LEU A 135 0.35 -11.95 5.85
C LEU A 135 -0.45 -12.36 4.61
N LEU A 136 -1.14 -11.41 3.97
CA LEU A 136 -2.12 -11.72 2.94
C LEU A 136 -1.49 -12.03 1.58
N LEU A 137 -0.35 -11.44 1.23
CA LEU A 137 0.34 -11.79 -0.03
C LEU A 137 0.81 -13.24 -0.01
N PRO A 138 1.53 -13.74 1.02
CA PRO A 138 1.86 -15.16 1.10
C PRO A 138 0.63 -16.06 1.13
N LEU A 139 -0.42 -15.68 1.88
CA LEU A 139 -1.67 -16.45 1.95
C LEU A 139 -2.31 -16.61 0.57
N ALA A 140 -2.46 -15.52 -0.17
CA ALA A 140 -3.03 -15.54 -1.51
C ALA A 140 -2.17 -16.34 -2.48
N THR A 141 -0.84 -16.21 -2.43
CA THR A 141 0.03 -17.01 -3.31
C THR A 141 -0.01 -18.50 -2.97
N VAL A 142 -0.14 -18.86 -1.69
CA VAL A 142 -0.35 -20.26 -1.28
C VAL A 142 -1.63 -20.83 -1.90
N LEU A 143 -2.73 -20.08 -1.87
CA LEU A 143 -3.99 -20.52 -2.46
C LEU A 143 -3.95 -20.56 -4.00
N ILE A 144 -3.25 -19.62 -4.65
CA ILE A 144 -3.05 -19.61 -6.11
C ILE A 144 -2.27 -20.85 -6.56
N GLU A 145 -1.16 -21.14 -5.90
CA GLU A 145 -0.34 -22.30 -6.25
C GLU A 145 -1.03 -23.62 -5.89
N ALA A 146 -1.83 -23.66 -4.83
CA ALA A 146 -2.65 -24.83 -4.49
C ALA A 146 -3.68 -25.17 -5.59
N ASP A 147 -4.13 -24.20 -6.39
CA ASP A 147 -5.00 -24.42 -7.56
C ASP A 147 -4.24 -24.86 -8.82
N ALA A 148 -2.96 -24.48 -8.93
CA ALA A 148 -2.05 -24.87 -10.01
C ALA A 148 -1.40 -26.24 -9.77
N ALA A 149 -1.39 -26.69 -8.51
CA ALA A 149 -0.81 -27.93 -8.07
C ALA A 149 -1.76 -29.11 -8.30
N ASP A 150 -1.55 -29.84 -9.40
CA ASP A 150 -1.69 -31.30 -9.39
C ASP A 150 -0.61 -31.91 -8.45
N GLY A 151 -0.61 -31.56 -7.15
CA GLY A 151 0.24 -32.17 -6.12
C GLY A 151 1.62 -31.54 -5.82
N ARG A 152 1.87 -30.26 -6.16
CA ARG A 152 3.10 -29.55 -5.72
C ARG A 152 3.04 -29.18 -4.23
N GLY A 153 4.09 -29.53 -3.48
CA GLY A 153 4.16 -29.34 -2.03
C GLY A 153 4.40 -27.88 -1.58
N PRO A 154 4.08 -27.55 -0.31
CA PRO A 154 4.11 -26.17 0.23
C PRO A 154 5.47 -25.46 0.13
N TRP A 155 6.57 -26.20 0.02
CA TRP A 155 7.91 -25.62 -0.14
C TRP A 155 8.16 -25.00 -1.52
N GLN A 156 7.58 -25.57 -2.59
CA GLN A 156 7.74 -25.03 -3.94
C GLN A 156 6.99 -23.71 -4.12
N VAL A 157 5.83 -23.61 -3.48
CA VAL A 157 4.99 -22.41 -3.38
C VAL A 157 5.73 -21.25 -2.70
N ILE A 158 6.36 -21.51 -1.55
CA ILE A 158 7.17 -20.50 -0.85
C ILE A 158 8.32 -20.03 -1.75
N ARG A 159 9.01 -20.96 -2.42
CA ARG A 159 10.12 -20.62 -3.35
C ARG A 159 9.67 -19.79 -4.56
N ALA A 160 8.47 -20.01 -5.08
CA ALA A 160 7.93 -19.23 -6.20
C ALA A 160 7.52 -17.80 -5.80
N THR A 161 7.01 -17.64 -4.57
CA THR A 161 6.48 -16.38 -4.06
C THR A 161 7.56 -15.43 -3.52
N LEU A 162 8.57 -16.01 -2.86
CA LEU A 162 9.60 -15.25 -2.14
C LEU A 162 10.32 -14.20 -3.00
N PRO A 163 10.69 -14.46 -4.27
CA PRO A 163 11.33 -13.45 -5.11
C PRO A 163 10.42 -12.25 -5.41
N GLY A 164 9.12 -12.47 -5.61
CA GLY A 164 8.15 -11.39 -5.86
C GLY A 164 7.93 -10.52 -4.64
N LEU A 165 7.85 -11.14 -3.46
CA LEU A 165 7.72 -10.44 -2.19
C LEU A 165 8.97 -9.60 -1.88
N LEU A 166 10.16 -10.15 -2.10
CA LEU A 166 11.43 -9.46 -1.87
C LEU A 166 11.72 -8.37 -2.92
N ARG A 167 11.14 -8.46 -4.12
CA ARG A 167 11.22 -7.39 -5.14
C ARG A 167 10.29 -6.21 -4.84
N ASN A 168 9.31 -6.37 -3.96
CA ASN A 168 8.41 -5.28 -3.60
C ASN A 168 9.15 -4.29 -2.66
N PRO A 169 9.41 -3.04 -3.09
CA PRO A 169 10.17 -2.08 -2.30
C PRO A 169 9.51 -1.76 -0.95
N VAL A 170 8.18 -1.76 -0.89
CA VAL A 170 7.43 -1.53 0.36
C VAL A 170 7.72 -2.65 1.36
N VAL A 171 7.62 -3.92 0.92
CA VAL A 171 7.84 -5.08 1.79
C VAL A 171 9.28 -5.16 2.26
N MET A 172 10.25 -5.01 1.34
CA MET A 172 11.67 -5.03 1.69
C MET A 172 12.01 -3.93 2.69
N THR A 173 11.47 -2.72 2.48
CA THR A 173 11.68 -1.61 3.41
C THR A 173 11.17 -1.93 4.81
N ILE A 174 9.97 -2.49 4.91
CA ILE A 174 9.37 -2.89 6.19
C ILE A 174 10.27 -3.91 6.91
N LEU A 175 10.73 -4.95 6.20
CA LEU A 175 11.62 -5.97 6.77
C LEU A 175 12.92 -5.36 7.28
N LEU A 176 13.56 -4.50 6.48
CA LEU A 176 14.78 -3.79 6.85
C LEU A 176 14.55 -2.86 8.06
N ALA A 177 13.40 -2.20 8.13
CA ALA A 177 13.06 -1.31 9.24
C ALA A 177 12.87 -2.07 10.55
N PHE A 178 12.23 -3.25 10.51
CA PHE A 178 12.15 -4.14 11.67
C PHE A 178 13.51 -4.65 12.11
N ALA A 179 14.36 -5.05 11.16
CA ALA A 179 15.72 -5.49 11.45
C ALA A 179 16.54 -4.37 12.09
N TRP A 180 16.46 -3.15 11.56
CA TRP A 180 17.11 -1.96 12.13
C TRP A 180 16.59 -1.66 13.53
N ARG A 181 15.27 -1.67 13.72
CA ARG A 181 14.65 -1.45 15.02
C ARG A 181 15.12 -2.45 16.07
N ALA A 182 15.30 -3.72 15.70
CA ALA A 182 15.78 -4.76 16.60
C ALA A 182 17.20 -4.50 17.13
N THR A 183 18.01 -3.70 16.42
CA THR A 183 19.34 -3.30 16.90
C THR A 183 19.29 -2.30 18.06
N GLY A 184 18.19 -1.56 18.21
CA GLY A 184 18.04 -0.51 19.23
C GLY A 184 18.92 0.73 19.00
N LEU A 185 19.64 0.84 17.88
CA LEU A 185 20.63 1.90 17.63
C LEU A 185 19.99 3.28 17.37
N GLY A 186 18.70 3.33 17.04
CA GLY A 186 18.00 4.56 16.68
C GLY A 186 18.60 5.20 15.41
N PHE A 187 18.44 6.53 15.27
CA PHE A 187 19.03 7.29 14.16
C PHE A 187 19.89 8.44 14.68
N VAL A 188 21.03 8.68 14.01
CA VAL A 188 21.75 9.95 14.16
C VAL A 188 20.96 11.07 13.49
N ALA A 189 21.03 12.29 14.05
CA ALA A 189 20.18 13.41 13.62
C ALA A 189 20.20 13.70 12.11
N PRO A 190 21.34 13.64 11.39
CA PRO A 190 21.36 13.87 9.93
C PRO A 190 20.57 12.82 9.15
N VAL A 191 20.66 11.54 9.54
CA VAL A 191 19.96 10.43 8.88
C VAL A 191 18.45 10.55 9.13
N ALA A 192 18.05 10.83 10.37
CA ALA A 192 16.64 11.06 10.69
C ALA A 192 16.07 12.23 9.88
N ARG A 193 16.83 13.33 9.76
CA ARG A 193 16.41 14.50 8.97
C ARG A 193 16.31 14.18 7.48
N PHE A 194 17.26 13.45 6.91
CA PHE A 194 17.21 13.01 5.53
C PHE A 194 15.95 12.18 5.24
N LEU A 195 15.68 11.17 6.07
CA LEU A 195 14.49 10.32 5.94
C LEU A 195 13.20 11.13 6.09
N THR A 196 13.19 12.15 6.98
CA THR A 196 12.07 13.07 7.14
C THR A 196 11.78 13.84 5.86
N LEU A 197 12.81 14.46 5.28
CA LEU A 197 12.66 15.33 4.11
C LEU A 197 12.21 14.52 2.89
N LEU A 198 12.80 13.35 2.66
CA LEU A 198 12.43 12.52 1.53
C LEU A 198 11.04 11.88 1.73
N GLY A 199 10.75 11.41 2.94
CA GLY A 199 9.46 10.82 3.27
C GLY A 199 8.29 11.80 3.18
N ALA A 200 8.50 13.06 3.56
CA ALA A 200 7.47 14.10 3.53
C ALA A 200 7.00 14.45 2.11
N ALA A 201 7.83 14.21 1.09
CA ALA A 201 7.43 14.43 -0.31
C ALA A 201 6.46 13.35 -0.82
N GLY A 202 6.47 12.16 -0.22
CA GLY A 202 5.72 10.99 -0.69
C GLY A 202 4.20 11.21 -0.73
N PRO A 203 3.55 11.50 0.41
CA PRO A 203 2.11 11.64 0.46
C PRO A 203 1.51 12.68 -0.51
N PRO A 204 2.00 13.94 -0.59
CA PRO A 204 1.42 14.92 -1.50
C PRO A 204 1.66 14.58 -2.99
N LEU A 205 2.83 14.04 -3.34
CA LEU A 205 3.11 13.60 -4.71
C LEU A 205 2.25 12.40 -5.12
N ALA A 206 1.98 11.46 -4.20
CA ALA A 206 1.10 10.32 -4.47
C ALA A 206 -0.32 10.77 -4.82
N LEU A 207 -0.89 11.72 -4.06
CA LEU A 207 -2.20 12.30 -4.33
C LEU A 207 -2.23 13.08 -5.64
N PHE A 208 -1.18 13.86 -5.91
CA PHE A 208 -1.06 14.59 -7.17
C PHE A 208 -0.99 13.63 -8.37
N CYS A 209 -0.18 12.58 -8.30
CA CYS A 209 -0.05 11.59 -9.37
C CYS A 209 -1.34 10.80 -9.58
N LEU A 210 -2.07 10.47 -8.49
CA LEU A 210 -3.40 9.88 -8.57
C LEU A 210 -4.37 10.80 -9.33
N GLY A 211 -4.37 12.10 -9.02
CA GLY A 211 -5.18 13.08 -9.74
C GLY A 211 -4.81 13.19 -11.22
N ALA A 212 -3.51 13.16 -11.51
CA ALA A 212 -2.99 13.25 -12.88
C ALA A 212 -3.36 12.05 -13.76
N THR A 213 -3.64 10.88 -13.20
CA THR A 213 -4.10 9.73 -14.00
C THR A 213 -5.60 9.75 -14.32
N LEU A 214 -6.41 10.54 -13.60
CA LEU A 214 -7.87 10.61 -13.78
C LEU A 214 -8.34 11.04 -15.18
N PRO A 215 -7.72 12.03 -15.86
CA PRO A 215 -8.16 12.44 -17.20
C PRO A 215 -8.03 11.37 -18.28
N ARG A 216 -7.43 10.20 -17.98
CA ARG A 216 -7.42 9.03 -18.88
C ARG A 216 -8.72 8.23 -18.84
N LEU A 217 -9.52 8.34 -17.76
CA LEU A 217 -10.76 7.59 -17.58
C LEU A 217 -11.95 8.34 -18.22
N ASN A 218 -11.80 8.77 -19.48
CA ASN A 218 -12.83 9.57 -20.15
C ASN A 218 -13.94 8.72 -20.76
N SER A 219 -13.76 7.39 -20.87
CA SER A 219 -14.80 6.49 -21.36
C SER A 219 -14.97 5.25 -20.46
N TRP A 220 -16.19 4.71 -20.45
CA TRP A 220 -16.52 3.44 -19.79
C TRP A 220 -15.73 2.24 -20.36
N ALA A 221 -15.12 2.40 -21.55
CA ALA A 221 -14.22 1.43 -22.16
C ALA A 221 -12.83 1.45 -21.50
N ASP A 222 -12.29 2.63 -21.17
CA ASP A 222 -10.99 2.78 -20.52
C ASP A 222 -10.95 2.17 -19.11
N MET A 223 -12.12 2.07 -18.45
CA MET A 223 -12.24 1.43 -17.13
C MET A 223 -12.16 -0.10 -17.19
N LYS A 224 -12.45 -0.72 -18.35
CA LYS A 224 -12.39 -2.18 -18.51
C LYS A 224 -10.96 -2.71 -18.65
N ASP A 225 -10.05 -1.89 -19.16
CA ASP A 225 -8.65 -2.25 -19.37
C ASP A 225 -7.79 -2.15 -18.09
N VAL A 226 -8.38 -1.65 -16.99
CA VAL A 226 -7.71 -1.48 -15.68
C VAL A 226 -8.09 -2.58 -14.69
N ALA A 227 -9.06 -3.45 -15.01
CA ALA A 227 -9.51 -4.58 -14.18
C ALA A 227 -8.91 -5.91 -14.66
#